data_AF-A0A1Y5TB82-F1
#
_entry.id   AF-A0A1Y5TB82-F1
#
_cell.length_a   1.000
_cell.length_b   1.000
_cell.length_c   1.000
_cell.angle_alpha   90.00
_cell.angle_beta   90.00
_cell.angle_gamma   90.00
#
_symmetry.space_group_name_H-M   'P 1'
#
loop_
_entity.id
_entity.type
_entity.pdbx_description
1 polymer ?
#
loop_
_entity_poly.entity_id
_entity_poly.type
_entity_poly.pdbx_seq_one_letter_code
_entity_poly.pdbx_strand_id
1 'polypeptide(L)'
;MSEPTLEPQTGPKPATAFVVKSGDARKLLVAGQALHMLAGTAQTNGAYGAVICESVHDKRPIPLHYHDREHDTWLCLRGRLQVWANDSARVLTEGDFAYVQPGDVHSYQCVAPLTRFFGIVAPGGWEGFFDMAGEPWEGNGLPELDHPYDFSKMGPAMGKFDVHPVQQDFAPVANGDATDRVLPEGPASYVLQAGQGARYRFDGHLATVMLNGAISAGALDMVTLEAGRGAAMPALRHATTHVCAYLMDGALELVLDGETHLLHAGDFANIPAGTAYATRVVSGSARWVLTGGNGNGVSLWSRIGTATDVTSYQARSGLLASEAVSVAALEGVDAALV
;
A
#
# COMPACT_ATOMS: atom_id res chain seq x y z
N MET A 1 -13.84 -11.06 -28.24
CA MET A 1 -12.97 -9.99 -27.72
C MET A 1 -11.80 -10.68 -27.07
N SER A 2 -10.60 -10.44 -27.60
CA SER A 2 -9.37 -11.12 -27.18
C SER A 2 -8.88 -10.58 -25.84
N GLU A 3 -8.60 -11.48 -24.91
CA GLU A 3 -7.98 -11.21 -23.61
C GLU A 3 -6.59 -10.58 -23.78
N PRO A 4 -6.15 -9.69 -22.89
CA PRO A 4 -4.76 -9.26 -22.85
C PRO A 4 -3.93 -10.38 -22.21
N THR A 5 -3.34 -11.24 -23.03
CA THR A 5 -2.33 -12.22 -22.59
C THR A 5 -1.10 -11.46 -22.12
N LEU A 6 -0.76 -11.54 -20.82
CA LEU A 6 0.52 -11.07 -20.31
C LEU A 6 1.61 -12.08 -20.68
N GLU A 7 2.12 -11.97 -21.91
CA GLU A 7 3.32 -12.70 -22.31
C GLU A 7 4.55 -12.23 -21.51
N PRO A 8 5.49 -13.14 -21.16
CA PRO A 8 6.76 -12.74 -20.58
C PRO A 8 7.59 -12.05 -21.66
N GLN A 9 7.71 -10.73 -21.56
CA GLN A 9 8.40 -9.91 -22.56
C GLN A 9 9.74 -9.38 -22.04
N THR A 10 10.77 -9.48 -22.87
CA THR A 10 12.16 -9.09 -22.59
C THR A 10 12.45 -7.66 -23.06
N GLY A 11 12.87 -6.78 -22.13
CA GLY A 11 13.32 -5.41 -22.36
C GLY A 11 12.67 -4.40 -21.40
N PRO A 12 13.33 -3.29 -21.03
CA PRO A 12 12.73 -2.28 -20.15
C PRO A 12 11.54 -1.62 -20.88
N LYS A 13 10.31 -1.97 -20.48
CA LYS A 13 9.12 -1.21 -20.88
C LYS A 13 9.09 0.09 -20.07
N PRO A 14 8.64 1.22 -20.67
CA PRO A 14 8.30 2.38 -19.86
C PRO A 14 7.21 1.97 -18.85
N ALA A 15 7.37 2.41 -17.60
CA ALA A 15 6.35 2.25 -16.58
C ALA A 15 5.00 2.78 -17.12
N THR A 16 3.92 2.07 -16.83
CA THR A 16 2.62 2.27 -17.50
C THR A 16 1.57 2.72 -16.50
N ALA A 17 0.81 3.74 -16.85
CA ALA A 17 -0.34 4.20 -16.09
C ALA A 17 -1.55 3.30 -16.37
N PHE A 18 -2.24 2.82 -15.34
CA PHE A 18 -3.45 2.00 -15.50
C PHE A 18 -4.27 1.93 -14.21
N VAL A 19 -5.49 1.41 -14.34
CA VAL A 19 -6.40 1.06 -13.25
C VAL A 19 -6.69 -0.44 -13.29
N VAL A 20 -6.62 -1.10 -12.14
CA VAL A 20 -7.07 -2.48 -11.93
C VAL A 20 -8.35 -2.45 -11.12
N LYS A 21 -9.41 -3.07 -11.64
CA LYS A 21 -10.67 -3.20 -10.91
C LYS A 21 -10.57 -4.27 -9.84
N SER A 22 -11.30 -4.07 -8.74
CA SER A 22 -11.34 -5.05 -7.65
C SER A 22 -11.72 -6.44 -8.19
N GLY A 23 -10.82 -7.40 -8.04
CA GLY A 23 -11.00 -8.79 -8.47
C GLY A 23 -10.37 -9.15 -9.83
N ASP A 24 -9.97 -8.15 -10.62
CA ASP A 24 -9.44 -8.36 -11.99
C ASP A 24 -7.92 -8.56 -12.04
N ALA A 25 -7.23 -8.33 -10.92
CA ALA A 25 -5.80 -8.60 -10.81
C ALA A 25 -5.50 -10.09 -11.03
N ARG A 26 -4.37 -10.38 -11.69
CA ARG A 26 -3.83 -11.75 -11.76
C ARG A 26 -3.61 -12.28 -10.35
N LYS A 27 -4.05 -13.50 -10.08
CA LYS A 27 -3.94 -14.11 -8.76
C LYS A 27 -2.96 -15.28 -8.76
N LEU A 28 -2.24 -15.39 -7.66
CA LEU A 28 -1.36 -16.50 -7.36
C LEU A 28 -1.80 -17.11 -6.04
N LEU A 29 -1.84 -18.43 -5.97
CA LEU A 29 -1.94 -19.13 -4.71
C LEU A 29 -0.52 -19.37 -4.18
N VAL A 30 -0.21 -18.81 -3.02
CA VAL A 30 1.10 -18.92 -2.38
C VAL A 30 0.89 -19.33 -0.93
N ALA A 31 1.48 -20.44 -0.49
CA ALA A 31 1.35 -20.91 0.89
C ALA A 31 -0.11 -21.09 1.38
N GLY A 32 -1.06 -21.33 0.46
CA GLY A 32 -2.49 -21.41 0.78
C GLY A 32 -3.21 -20.06 0.91
N GLN A 33 -2.56 -18.95 0.55
CA GLN A 33 -3.12 -17.60 0.52
C GLN A 33 -3.30 -17.14 -0.92
N ALA A 34 -4.36 -16.37 -1.20
CA ALA A 34 -4.62 -15.80 -2.52
C ALA A 34 -3.98 -14.41 -2.61
N LEU A 35 -2.95 -14.29 -3.45
CA LEU A 35 -2.22 -13.06 -3.71
C LEU A 35 -2.67 -12.47 -5.04
N HIS A 36 -3.22 -11.26 -5.01
CA HIS A 36 -3.67 -10.51 -6.17
C HIS A 36 -2.56 -9.52 -6.54
N MET A 37 -1.90 -9.75 -7.68
CA MET A 37 -0.77 -8.96 -8.15
C MET A 37 -1.27 -7.69 -8.82
N LEU A 38 -1.19 -6.54 -8.13
CA LEU A 38 -1.73 -5.27 -8.62
C LEU A 38 -0.75 -4.54 -9.54
N ALA A 39 0.52 -4.50 -9.16
CA ALA A 39 1.62 -3.94 -9.95
C ALA A 39 2.95 -4.58 -9.54
N GLY A 40 3.87 -4.71 -10.49
CA GLY A 40 5.23 -5.17 -10.23
C GLY A 40 6.27 -4.34 -10.98
N THR A 41 7.51 -4.80 -10.94
CA THR A 41 8.70 -4.11 -11.44
C THR A 41 8.55 -3.51 -12.82
N ALA A 42 7.95 -4.24 -13.76
CA ALA A 42 7.77 -3.77 -15.14
C ALA A 42 6.82 -2.56 -15.23
N GLN A 43 5.82 -2.50 -14.37
CA GLN A 43 4.84 -1.41 -14.34
C GLN A 43 5.31 -0.21 -13.51
N THR A 44 6.18 -0.45 -12.52
CA THR A 44 6.59 0.55 -11.53
C THR A 44 8.03 1.04 -11.74
N ASN A 45 8.72 0.55 -12.78
CA ASN A 45 10.15 0.78 -12.98
C ASN A 45 10.99 0.41 -11.74
N GLY A 46 10.58 -0.64 -11.04
CA GLY A 46 11.23 -1.10 -9.81
C GLY A 46 11.01 -0.22 -8.58
N ALA A 47 10.08 0.75 -8.62
CA ALA A 47 9.79 1.59 -7.45
C ALA A 47 9.14 0.80 -6.30
N TYR A 48 8.23 -0.12 -6.62
CA TYR A 48 7.57 -1.00 -5.65
C TYR A 48 6.92 -2.22 -6.33
N GLY A 49 6.62 -3.25 -5.55
CA GLY A 49 5.62 -4.28 -5.85
C GLY A 49 4.38 -4.07 -4.99
N ALA A 50 3.19 -4.24 -5.57
CA ALA A 50 1.91 -3.99 -4.90
C ALA A 50 0.99 -5.22 -4.98
N VAL A 51 0.48 -5.66 -3.83
CA VAL A 51 -0.39 -6.84 -3.74
C VAL A 51 -1.57 -6.62 -2.81
N ILE A 52 -2.68 -7.31 -3.10
CA ILE A 52 -3.67 -7.65 -2.09
C ILE A 52 -3.45 -9.12 -1.70
N CYS A 53 -3.43 -9.41 -0.41
CA CYS A 53 -3.49 -10.77 0.09
C CYS A 53 -4.85 -11.03 0.72
N GLU A 54 -5.46 -12.15 0.39
CA GLU A 54 -6.68 -12.67 1.02
C GLU A 54 -6.44 -14.10 1.51
N SER A 55 -6.82 -14.36 2.75
CA SER A 55 -6.77 -15.71 3.33
C SER A 55 -7.87 -15.89 4.37
N VAL A 56 -8.18 -17.16 4.62
CA VAL A 56 -8.91 -17.57 5.83
C VAL A 56 -7.93 -17.58 7.02
N HIS A 57 -8.29 -18.27 8.10
CA HIS A 57 -7.34 -18.49 9.19
C HIS A 57 -6.17 -19.36 8.70
N ASP A 58 -4.96 -18.83 8.72
CA ASP A 58 -3.78 -19.54 8.24
C ASP A 58 -3.42 -20.69 9.17
N LYS A 59 -3.01 -21.83 8.62
CA LYS A 59 -2.65 -23.03 9.39
C LYS A 59 -1.42 -22.81 10.28
N ARG A 60 -0.55 -21.87 9.90
CA ARG A 60 0.65 -21.44 10.62
C ARG A 60 1.10 -20.06 10.09
N PRO A 61 1.91 -19.29 10.84
CA PRO A 61 2.52 -18.08 10.33
C PRO A 61 3.44 -18.34 9.14
N ILE A 62 3.66 -17.31 8.32
CA ILE A 62 4.81 -17.28 7.42
C ILE A 62 6.08 -17.41 8.29
N PRO A 63 7.08 -18.24 7.93
CA PRO A 63 8.28 -18.40 8.73
C PRO A 63 8.94 -17.05 9.03
N LEU A 64 9.56 -16.89 10.21
CA LEU A 64 10.32 -15.69 10.52
C LEU A 64 11.46 -15.54 9.50
N HIS A 65 11.63 -14.33 8.99
CA HIS A 65 12.66 -13.99 8.01
C HIS A 65 12.97 -12.49 8.05
N TYR A 66 14.00 -12.09 7.32
CA TYR A 66 14.28 -10.70 6.99
C TYR A 66 14.71 -10.57 5.53
N HIS A 67 14.77 -9.33 5.04
CA HIS A 67 15.31 -8.95 3.74
C HIS A 67 16.48 -7.99 3.96
N ASP A 68 17.56 -8.11 3.19
CA ASP A 68 18.70 -7.18 3.26
C ASP A 68 18.33 -5.79 2.72
N ARG A 69 17.35 -5.69 1.82
CA ARG A 69 17.07 -4.46 1.07
C ARG A 69 15.62 -4.00 1.08
N GLU A 70 14.68 -4.92 1.23
CA GLU A 70 13.27 -4.59 1.07
C GLU A 70 12.64 -3.98 2.33
N HIS A 71 11.78 -2.99 2.07
CA HIS A 71 10.87 -2.36 3.00
C HIS A 71 9.49 -2.97 2.80
N ASP A 72 8.92 -3.55 3.85
CA ASP A 72 7.61 -4.19 3.79
C ASP A 72 6.56 -3.41 4.55
N THR A 73 5.35 -3.45 4.02
CA THR A 73 4.19 -2.79 4.62
C THR A 73 2.98 -3.69 4.60
N TRP A 74 2.16 -3.57 5.64
CA TRP A 74 0.86 -4.23 5.74
C TRP A 74 -0.18 -3.23 6.20
N LEU A 75 -1.18 -2.96 5.37
CA LEU A 75 -2.40 -2.25 5.76
C LEU A 75 -3.54 -3.25 5.85
N CYS A 76 -4.06 -3.51 7.05
CA CYS A 76 -5.18 -4.41 7.21
C CYS A 76 -6.46 -3.75 6.67
N LEU A 77 -7.12 -4.38 5.71
CA LEU A 77 -8.33 -3.87 5.06
C LEU A 77 -9.60 -4.55 5.57
N ARG A 78 -9.47 -5.75 6.13
CA ARG A 78 -10.57 -6.54 6.68
C ARG A 78 -10.02 -7.63 7.58
N GLY A 79 -10.79 -7.99 8.60
CA GLY A 79 -10.50 -9.16 9.42
C GLY A 79 -9.43 -8.87 10.46
N ARG A 80 -8.47 -9.79 10.63
CA ARG A 80 -7.39 -9.67 11.61
C ARG A 80 -6.09 -10.23 11.05
N LEU A 81 -5.05 -9.41 11.05
CA LEU A 81 -3.72 -9.79 10.60
C LEU A 81 -2.76 -9.71 11.79
N GLN A 82 -2.18 -10.83 12.19
CA GLN A 82 -1.13 -10.82 13.20
C GLN A 82 0.20 -10.54 12.52
N VAL A 83 0.96 -9.56 13.02
CA VAL A 83 2.28 -9.20 12.50
C VAL A 83 3.28 -9.24 13.64
N TRP A 84 4.45 -9.81 13.36
CA TRP A 84 5.62 -9.78 14.22
C TRP A 84 6.69 -8.92 13.57
N ALA A 85 7.34 -8.09 14.38
CA ALA A 85 8.54 -7.35 13.99
C ALA A 85 9.48 -7.33 15.19
N ASN A 86 10.65 -7.95 15.02
CA ASN A 86 11.65 -8.20 16.04
C ASN A 86 11.06 -8.87 17.29
N ASP A 87 11.08 -8.17 18.43
CA ASP A 87 10.62 -8.64 19.74
C ASP A 87 9.16 -8.25 20.04
N SER A 88 8.45 -7.72 19.04
CA SER A 88 7.07 -7.25 19.17
C SER A 88 6.11 -8.02 18.27
N ALA A 89 4.87 -8.16 18.74
CA ALA A 89 3.77 -8.74 17.96
C ALA A 89 2.45 -8.01 18.24
N ARG A 90 1.66 -7.78 17.19
CA ARG A 90 0.35 -7.13 17.24
C ARG A 90 -0.65 -7.86 16.37
N VAL A 91 -1.94 -7.79 16.74
CA VAL A 91 -3.04 -8.21 15.87
C VAL A 91 -3.68 -6.95 15.31
N LEU A 92 -3.39 -6.67 14.05
CA LEU A 92 -3.92 -5.57 13.28
C LEU A 92 -5.39 -5.84 12.94
N THR A 93 -6.18 -4.78 13.02
CA THR A 93 -7.57 -4.67 12.60
C THR A 93 -7.70 -3.67 11.45
N GLU A 94 -8.91 -3.52 10.89
CA GLU A 94 -9.13 -2.67 9.72
C GLU A 94 -8.61 -1.23 9.93
N GLY A 95 -7.73 -0.81 9.03
CA GLY A 95 -7.05 0.49 9.05
C GLY A 95 -5.75 0.53 9.84
N ASP A 96 -5.42 -0.50 10.64
CA ASP A 96 -4.12 -0.61 11.28
C ASP A 96 -3.04 -0.92 10.24
N PHE A 97 -1.85 -0.36 10.47
CA PHE A 97 -0.72 -0.42 9.57
C PHE A 97 0.51 -1.00 10.27
N ALA A 98 1.33 -1.77 9.56
CA ALA A 98 2.66 -2.17 10.00
C ALA A 98 3.68 -1.85 8.92
N TYR A 99 4.87 -1.45 9.35
CA TYR A 99 6.04 -1.24 8.50
C TYR A 99 7.23 -1.96 9.09
N VAL A 100 8.01 -2.62 8.23
CA VAL A 100 9.26 -3.25 8.57
C VAL A 100 10.37 -2.73 7.67
N GLN A 101 11.49 -2.32 8.29
CA GLN A 101 12.68 -1.87 7.58
C GLN A 101 13.62 -3.05 7.24
N PRO A 102 14.55 -2.87 6.28
CA PRO A 102 15.54 -3.89 5.96
C PRO A 102 16.33 -4.37 7.17
N GLY A 103 16.60 -5.67 7.21
CA GLY A 103 17.33 -6.36 8.28
C GLY A 103 16.50 -6.73 9.51
N ASP A 104 15.29 -6.17 9.68
CA ASP A 104 14.44 -6.52 10.81
C ASP A 104 13.70 -7.84 10.57
N VAL A 105 13.72 -8.70 11.59
CA VAL A 105 13.11 -10.03 11.52
C VAL A 105 11.61 -9.88 11.69
N HIS A 106 10.84 -10.43 10.76
CA HIS A 106 9.39 -10.28 10.78
C HIS A 106 8.66 -11.53 10.28
N SER A 107 7.35 -11.53 10.49
CA SER A 107 6.41 -12.56 10.06
C SER A 107 4.99 -12.00 10.10
N TYR A 108 4.04 -12.68 9.46
CA TYR A 108 2.63 -12.45 9.64
C TYR A 108 1.80 -13.74 9.59
N GLN A 109 0.56 -13.64 10.07
CA GLN A 109 -0.45 -14.69 10.00
C GLN A 109 -1.85 -14.07 9.89
N CYS A 110 -2.67 -14.53 8.95
CA CYS A 110 -4.09 -14.24 8.91
C CYS A 110 -4.80 -15.06 10.00
N VAL A 111 -5.46 -14.39 10.94
CA VAL A 111 -6.03 -15.04 12.14
C VAL A 111 -7.55 -14.89 12.27
N ALA A 112 -8.22 -14.26 11.30
CA ALA A 112 -9.68 -14.17 11.22
C ALA A 112 -10.27 -15.20 10.24
N PRO A 113 -11.60 -15.47 10.26
CA PRO A 113 -12.24 -16.30 9.24
C PRO A 113 -12.04 -15.80 7.81
N LEU A 114 -11.84 -14.49 7.65
CA LEU A 114 -11.42 -13.86 6.40
C LEU A 114 -10.59 -12.62 6.74
N THR A 115 -9.34 -12.60 6.30
CA THR A 115 -8.43 -11.46 6.40
C THR A 115 -8.07 -10.98 5.00
N ARG A 116 -8.07 -9.66 4.81
CA ARG A 116 -7.60 -8.98 3.61
C ARG A 116 -6.65 -7.88 4.00
N PHE A 117 -5.50 -7.78 3.33
CA PHE A 117 -4.57 -6.67 3.54
C PHE A 117 -3.95 -6.22 2.22
N PHE A 118 -3.58 -4.94 2.18
CA PHE A 118 -2.78 -4.33 1.12
C PHE A 118 -1.33 -4.29 1.54
N GLY A 119 -0.45 -4.80 0.69
CA GLY A 119 0.99 -4.83 0.93
C GLY A 119 1.76 -4.15 -0.19
N ILE A 120 2.74 -3.34 0.22
CA ILE A 120 3.76 -2.77 -0.64
C ILE A 120 5.12 -3.28 -0.17
N VAL A 121 5.90 -3.78 -1.13
CA VAL A 121 7.32 -4.07 -0.97
C VAL A 121 8.12 -3.09 -1.83
N ALA A 122 9.17 -2.50 -1.27
CA ALA A 122 10.05 -1.59 -2.00
C ALA A 122 11.53 -1.84 -1.66
N PRO A 123 12.45 -1.84 -2.64
CA PRO A 123 12.21 -1.64 -4.06
C PRO A 123 11.42 -2.78 -4.70
N GLY A 124 10.82 -2.51 -5.87
CA GLY A 124 10.16 -3.55 -6.67
C GLY A 124 11.17 -4.58 -7.20
N GLY A 125 10.68 -5.79 -7.47
CA GLY A 125 11.47 -6.94 -7.92
C GLY A 125 11.26 -8.13 -7.02
N TRP A 126 11.08 -7.86 -5.73
CA TRP A 126 10.86 -8.87 -4.71
C TRP A 126 9.55 -9.63 -4.91
N GLU A 127 8.49 -8.98 -5.40
CA GLU A 127 7.19 -9.61 -5.64
C GLU A 127 7.26 -10.77 -6.65
N GLY A 128 8.32 -10.87 -7.45
CA GLY A 128 8.63 -12.04 -8.28
C GLY A 128 8.87 -13.32 -7.47
N PHE A 129 9.09 -13.21 -6.15
CA PHE A 129 9.04 -14.33 -5.22
C PHE A 129 7.73 -15.09 -5.34
N PHE A 130 6.60 -14.37 -5.39
CA PHE A 130 5.27 -14.99 -5.48
C PHE A 130 5.10 -15.76 -6.79
N ASP A 131 5.62 -15.23 -7.90
CA ASP A 131 5.60 -15.92 -9.19
C ASP A 131 6.36 -17.25 -9.16
N MET A 132 7.45 -17.32 -8.40
CA MET A 132 8.28 -18.52 -8.31
C MET A 132 7.79 -19.51 -7.26
N ALA A 133 7.31 -19.01 -6.12
CA ALA A 133 6.86 -19.82 -4.99
C ALA A 133 5.39 -20.27 -5.12
N GLY A 134 4.60 -19.57 -5.94
CA GLY A 134 3.17 -19.80 -6.09
C GLY A 134 2.76 -20.63 -7.30
N GLU A 135 1.47 -20.56 -7.60
CA GLU A 135 0.86 -21.04 -8.82
C GLU A 135 -0.33 -20.16 -9.23
N PRO A 136 -0.66 -20.06 -10.53
CA PRO A 136 -1.82 -19.31 -10.99
C PRO A 136 -3.12 -19.75 -10.29
N TRP A 137 -3.95 -18.77 -9.91
CA TRP A 137 -5.25 -19.03 -9.30
C TRP A 137 -6.37 -18.36 -10.10
N GLU A 138 -7.15 -19.17 -10.82
CA GLU A 138 -8.28 -18.70 -11.64
C GLU A 138 -9.60 -18.64 -10.85
N GLY A 139 -9.57 -19.00 -9.57
CA GLY A 139 -10.75 -19.00 -8.71
C GLY A 139 -11.27 -17.58 -8.42
N ASN A 140 -12.59 -17.45 -8.36
CA ASN A 140 -13.25 -16.21 -7.93
C ASN A 140 -13.37 -16.08 -6.40
N GLY A 141 -13.06 -17.15 -5.66
CA GLY A 141 -13.02 -17.18 -4.20
C GLY A 141 -11.68 -17.70 -3.69
N LEU A 142 -11.59 -17.82 -2.36
CA LEU A 142 -10.46 -18.44 -1.68
C LEU A 142 -10.46 -19.97 -1.90
N PRO A 143 -9.29 -20.63 -1.78
CA PRO A 143 -9.23 -22.08 -1.81
C PRO A 143 -10.06 -22.71 -0.67
N GLU A 144 -10.49 -23.96 -0.88
CA GLU A 144 -11.14 -24.76 0.16
C GLU A 144 -10.25 -24.94 1.40
N LEU A 145 -10.84 -25.12 2.57
CA LEU A 145 -10.09 -25.18 3.85
C LEU A 145 -9.09 -26.34 3.92
N ASP A 146 -9.36 -27.43 3.19
CA ASP A 146 -8.48 -28.60 3.10
C ASP A 146 -7.38 -28.44 2.04
N HIS A 147 -7.36 -27.35 1.28
CA HIS A 147 -6.31 -27.08 0.29
C HIS A 147 -4.92 -27.14 0.97
N PRO A 148 -3.93 -27.79 0.32
CA PRO A 148 -2.58 -27.88 0.85
C PRO A 148 -1.95 -26.51 1.13
N TYR A 149 -1.28 -26.42 2.28
CA TYR A 149 -0.33 -25.36 2.59
C TYR A 149 1.03 -25.77 2.03
N ASP A 150 1.25 -25.50 0.75
CA ASP A 150 2.48 -25.92 0.06
C ASP A 150 3.58 -24.86 0.19
N PHE A 151 4.72 -25.29 0.73
CA PHE A 151 5.94 -24.48 0.89
C PHE A 151 7.10 -25.07 0.06
N SER A 152 6.86 -26.13 -0.70
CA SER A 152 7.90 -26.90 -1.39
C SER A 152 8.66 -26.07 -2.44
N LYS A 153 8.01 -25.07 -3.04
CA LYS A 153 8.59 -24.16 -4.04
C LYS A 153 9.33 -22.96 -3.43
N MET A 154 9.26 -22.75 -2.10
CA MET A 154 9.82 -21.56 -1.47
C MET A 154 11.35 -21.55 -1.45
N GLY A 155 12.01 -22.68 -1.19
CA GLY A 155 13.47 -22.73 -1.00
C GLY A 155 14.27 -22.08 -2.15
N PRO A 156 14.04 -22.46 -3.42
CA PRO A 156 14.69 -21.81 -4.56
C PRO A 156 14.33 -20.32 -4.70
N ALA A 157 13.08 -19.94 -4.42
CA ALA A 157 12.64 -18.55 -4.50
C ALA A 157 13.32 -17.68 -3.43
N MET A 158 13.46 -18.20 -2.21
CA MET A 158 14.09 -17.49 -1.09
C MET A 158 15.53 -17.08 -1.42
N GLY A 159 16.31 -17.98 -2.02
CA GLY A 159 17.70 -17.69 -2.41
C GLY A 159 17.83 -16.69 -3.57
N LYS A 160 16.75 -16.45 -4.33
CA LYS A 160 16.74 -15.49 -5.45
C LYS A 160 16.20 -14.12 -5.05
N PHE A 161 15.26 -14.06 -4.12
CA PHE A 161 14.50 -12.85 -3.77
C PHE A 161 14.75 -12.41 -2.33
N ASP A 162 16.01 -12.41 -1.89
CA ASP A 162 16.44 -11.77 -0.63
C ASP A 162 15.63 -12.24 0.61
N VAL A 163 15.28 -13.52 0.71
CA VAL A 163 14.53 -14.03 1.89
C VAL A 163 15.47 -14.82 2.78
N HIS A 164 15.78 -14.26 3.96
CA HIS A 164 16.69 -14.86 4.94
C HIS A 164 15.91 -15.46 6.11
N PRO A 165 15.68 -16.79 6.15
CA PRO A 165 14.90 -17.41 7.21
C PRO A 165 15.64 -17.37 8.55
N VAL A 166 14.90 -17.10 9.61
CA VAL A 166 15.40 -17.07 10.99
C VAL A 166 14.68 -18.12 11.82
N GLN A 167 15.45 -18.90 12.58
CA GLN A 167 14.92 -19.89 13.51
C GLN A 167 15.01 -19.32 14.93
N GLN A 168 13.90 -18.78 15.42
CA GLN A 168 13.74 -18.30 16.79
C GLN A 168 12.28 -18.40 17.22
N ASP A 169 12.02 -18.20 18.52
CA ASP A 169 10.67 -18.18 19.05
C ASP A 169 9.92 -16.90 18.61
N PHE A 170 8.63 -17.04 18.35
CA PHE A 170 7.76 -15.91 18.07
C PHE A 170 7.55 -15.07 19.34
N ALA A 171 7.67 -13.76 19.21
CA ALA A 171 7.31 -12.84 20.29
C ALA A 171 5.83 -13.02 20.70
N PRO A 172 5.50 -12.89 22.00
CA PRO A 172 4.12 -12.98 22.45
C PRO A 172 3.30 -11.79 21.95
N VAL A 173 2.06 -12.07 21.56
CA VAL A 173 1.11 -11.04 21.12
C VAL A 173 0.77 -10.10 22.27
N ALA A 174 0.87 -8.80 22.03
CA ALA A 174 0.47 -7.77 22.99
C ALA A 174 -0.70 -6.93 22.45
N ASN A 175 -1.45 -6.31 23.36
CA ASN A 175 -2.60 -5.43 23.04
C ASN A 175 -2.18 -4.05 22.48
N GLY A 176 -0.88 -3.81 22.32
CA GLY A 176 -0.34 -2.52 21.97
C GLY A 176 -0.20 -1.54 23.11
N ASP A 177 0.47 -0.43 22.83
CA ASP A 177 0.74 0.64 23.79
C ASP A 177 0.76 2.03 23.10
N ALA A 178 1.31 3.05 23.77
CA ALA A 178 1.34 4.40 23.26
C ALA A 178 2.24 4.58 22.03
N THR A 179 3.25 3.72 21.82
CA THR A 179 4.13 3.78 20.65
C THR A 179 3.37 3.47 19.37
N ASP A 180 2.31 2.65 19.46
CA ASP A 180 1.49 2.28 18.30
C ASP A 180 0.57 3.43 17.83
N ARG A 181 0.68 4.63 18.41
CA ARG A 181 -0.15 5.81 18.09
C ARG A 181 0.65 6.98 17.54
N VAL A 182 1.96 6.85 17.46
CA VAL A 182 2.86 7.91 17.00
C VAL A 182 3.83 7.36 15.97
N LEU A 183 4.23 8.19 15.02
CA LEU A 183 5.29 7.83 14.09
C LEU A 183 6.64 7.86 14.83
N PRO A 184 7.55 6.91 14.57
CA PRO A 184 8.92 7.00 15.09
C PRO A 184 9.64 8.23 14.52
N GLU A 185 10.63 8.74 15.28
CA GLU A 185 11.42 9.93 14.88
C GLU A 185 12.40 9.66 13.73
N GLY A 186 12.70 8.39 13.45
CA GLY A 186 13.65 7.95 12.42
C GLY A 186 13.41 6.50 11.99
N PRO A 187 14.38 5.87 11.31
CA PRO A 187 14.26 4.50 10.83
C PRO A 187 13.97 3.51 11.97
N ALA A 188 12.80 2.87 11.90
CA ALA A 188 12.36 1.84 12.82
C ALA A 188 11.19 1.06 12.21
N SER A 189 11.14 -0.24 12.49
CA SER A 189 9.92 -1.04 12.30
C SER A 189 8.89 -0.73 13.38
N TYR A 190 7.61 -0.67 13.02
CA TYR A 190 6.54 -0.30 13.95
C TYR A 190 5.16 -0.74 13.45
N VAL A 191 4.20 -0.67 14.37
CA VAL A 191 2.76 -0.79 14.08
C VAL A 191 2.12 0.56 14.39
N LEU A 192 1.12 0.95 13.61
CA LEU A 192 0.35 2.18 13.78
C LEU A 192 -1.14 1.86 13.78
N GLN A 193 -1.81 2.24 14.86
CA GLN A 193 -3.25 2.07 15.02
C GLN A 193 -4.03 2.94 14.02
N ALA A 194 -5.17 2.45 13.56
CA ALA A 194 -6.02 3.11 12.58
C ALA A 194 -6.34 4.55 12.97
N GLY A 195 -6.11 5.49 12.04
CA GLY A 195 -6.37 6.92 12.22
C GLY A 195 -5.36 7.66 13.12
N GLN A 196 -4.34 6.96 13.63
CA GLN A 196 -3.19 7.56 14.31
C GLN A 196 -2.10 7.96 13.29
N GLY A 197 -1.11 8.72 13.76
CA GLY A 197 -0.09 9.33 12.91
C GLY A 197 -0.26 10.85 12.77
N ALA A 198 0.68 11.49 12.08
CA ALA A 198 0.63 12.93 11.85
C ALA A 198 -0.49 13.27 10.85
N ARG A 199 -1.34 14.25 11.20
CA ARG A 199 -2.51 14.62 10.40
C ARG A 199 -2.43 16.03 9.87
N TYR A 200 -2.89 16.20 8.64
CA TYR A 200 -2.88 17.47 7.93
C TYR A 200 -4.21 17.69 7.21
N ARG A 201 -4.65 18.93 7.17
CA ARG A 201 -5.84 19.34 6.43
C ARG A 201 -5.49 20.20 5.25
N PHE A 202 -6.12 19.91 4.12
CA PHE A 202 -5.98 20.70 2.90
C PHE A 202 -7.21 20.56 2.02
N ASP A 203 -7.85 21.68 1.66
CA ASP A 203 -8.99 21.74 0.74
C ASP A 203 -10.10 20.69 1.00
N GLY A 204 -10.45 20.48 2.28
CA GLY A 204 -11.48 19.52 2.69
C GLY A 204 -11.01 18.07 2.84
N HIS A 205 -9.76 17.76 2.51
CA HIS A 205 -9.13 16.48 2.80
C HIS A 205 -8.59 16.45 4.22
N LEU A 206 -8.69 15.27 4.84
CA LEU A 206 -7.85 14.87 5.97
C LEU A 206 -6.81 13.87 5.46
N ALA A 207 -5.54 14.22 5.59
CA ALA A 207 -4.41 13.37 5.30
C ALA A 207 -3.82 12.85 6.61
N THR A 208 -3.70 11.53 6.77
CA THR A 208 -3.06 10.88 7.91
C THR A 208 -1.83 10.13 7.42
N VAL A 209 -0.65 10.59 7.83
CA VAL A 209 0.64 10.01 7.42
C VAL A 209 0.84 8.68 8.14
N MET A 210 0.97 7.61 7.34
CA MET A 210 1.27 6.26 7.83
C MET A 210 2.75 5.92 7.71
N LEU A 211 3.48 6.50 6.75
CA LEU A 211 4.92 6.29 6.56
C LEU A 211 5.52 7.51 5.87
N ASN A 212 6.72 7.93 6.27
CA ASN A 212 7.44 9.02 5.63
C ASN A 212 8.86 8.60 5.23
N GLY A 213 9.50 9.39 4.38
CA GLY A 213 10.84 9.12 3.87
C GLY A 213 11.94 9.08 4.94
N ALA A 214 11.77 9.77 6.08
CA ALA A 214 12.76 9.73 7.16
C ALA A 214 12.78 8.36 7.86
N ILE A 215 11.62 7.70 7.96
CA ILE A 215 11.48 6.34 8.50
C ILE A 215 11.93 5.30 7.48
N SER A 216 11.53 5.48 6.21
CA SER A 216 11.80 4.51 5.13
C SER A 216 13.13 4.70 4.40
N ALA A 217 14.00 5.58 4.89
CA ALA A 217 15.22 5.99 4.19
C ALA A 217 14.97 6.44 2.72
N GLY A 218 13.80 7.01 2.45
CA GLY A 218 13.38 7.51 1.15
C GLY A 218 12.81 6.45 0.20
N ALA A 219 12.67 5.19 0.64
CA ALA A 219 12.12 4.13 -0.20
C ALA A 219 10.62 4.32 -0.46
N LEU A 220 9.88 4.71 0.59
CA LEU A 220 8.41 4.82 0.57
C LEU A 220 7.89 6.02 1.37
N ASP A 221 6.80 6.62 0.91
CA ASP A 221 5.91 7.42 1.74
C ASP A 221 4.45 7.03 1.53
N MET A 222 3.66 7.01 2.61
CA MET A 222 2.28 6.51 2.58
C MET A 222 1.37 7.40 3.42
N VAL A 223 0.19 7.69 2.87
CA VAL A 223 -0.83 8.51 3.52
C VAL A 223 -2.21 7.90 3.27
N THR A 224 -3.08 7.90 4.28
CA THR A 224 -4.52 7.74 4.04
C THR A 224 -5.16 9.10 3.85
N LEU A 225 -6.03 9.20 2.86
CA LEU A 225 -6.82 10.39 2.57
C LEU A 225 -8.29 10.08 2.78
N GLU A 226 -8.97 11.02 3.44
CA GLU A 226 -10.41 11.00 3.62
C GLU A 226 -10.97 12.37 3.23
N ALA A 227 -12.04 12.38 2.44
CA ALA A 227 -12.70 13.62 2.08
C ALA A 227 -14.18 13.41 1.70
N GLY A 228 -14.96 14.48 1.82
CA GLY A 228 -16.36 14.52 1.43
C GLY A 228 -16.55 14.81 -0.07
N ARG A 229 -17.79 14.60 -0.55
CA ARG A 229 -18.21 14.89 -1.93
C ARG A 229 -17.68 16.22 -2.46
N GLY A 230 -17.08 16.20 -3.64
CA GLY A 230 -16.62 17.39 -4.37
C GLY A 230 -15.27 17.92 -3.92
N ALA A 231 -14.66 17.39 -2.85
CA ALA A 231 -13.23 17.60 -2.58
C ALA A 231 -12.42 17.09 -3.77
N ALA A 232 -11.44 17.88 -4.21
CA ALA A 232 -10.65 17.57 -5.39
C ALA A 232 -9.22 18.11 -5.23
N MET A 233 -8.27 17.45 -5.89
CA MET A 233 -6.92 17.95 -6.05
C MET A 233 -6.74 18.45 -7.49
N PRO A 234 -6.01 19.56 -7.70
CA PRO A 234 -5.63 19.98 -9.05
C PRO A 234 -4.77 18.90 -9.71
N ALA A 235 -4.69 18.94 -11.04
CA ALA A 235 -3.81 18.05 -11.78
C ALA A 235 -2.37 18.29 -11.35
N LEU A 236 -1.68 17.20 -11.03
CA LEU A 236 -0.28 17.22 -10.66
C LEU A 236 0.46 16.03 -11.27
N ARG A 237 1.78 16.13 -11.32
CA ARG A 237 2.68 15.04 -11.70
C ARG A 237 3.91 15.03 -10.79
N HIS A 238 4.56 13.88 -10.74
CA HIS A 238 5.83 13.68 -10.03
C HIS A 238 6.94 13.49 -11.06
N ALA A 239 8.14 14.03 -10.82
CA ALA A 239 9.25 13.89 -11.76
C ALA A 239 9.97 12.54 -11.60
N THR A 240 10.07 12.01 -10.37
CA THR A 240 10.82 10.77 -10.07
C THR A 240 10.01 9.74 -9.27
N THR A 241 9.05 10.20 -8.47
CA THR A 241 8.23 9.37 -7.59
C THR A 241 7.17 8.65 -8.43
N HIS A 242 7.11 7.34 -8.28
CA HIS A 242 5.98 6.54 -8.77
C HIS A 242 4.94 6.48 -7.67
N VAL A 243 3.67 6.70 -8.01
CA VAL A 243 2.57 6.71 -7.05
C VAL A 243 1.60 5.59 -7.37
N CYS A 244 1.03 4.96 -6.34
CA CYS A 244 -0.19 4.19 -6.50
C CYS A 244 -1.30 4.70 -5.59
N ALA A 245 -2.53 4.47 -6.03
CA ALA A 245 -3.73 4.72 -5.24
C ALA A 245 -4.50 3.42 -5.02
N TYR A 246 -4.91 3.15 -3.79
CA TYR A 246 -5.85 2.06 -3.48
C TYR A 246 -7.08 2.62 -2.78
N LEU A 247 -8.26 2.43 -3.37
CA LEU A 247 -9.50 2.97 -2.81
C LEU A 247 -10.07 1.98 -1.79
N MET A 248 -10.23 2.41 -0.53
CA MET A 248 -10.72 1.56 0.56
C MET A 248 -12.25 1.63 0.70
N ASP A 249 -12.81 2.84 0.57
CA ASP A 249 -14.25 3.09 0.69
C ASP A 249 -14.70 4.23 -0.23
N GLY A 250 -15.98 4.19 -0.62
CA GLY A 250 -16.62 5.19 -1.46
C GLY A 250 -16.29 5.06 -2.95
N ALA A 251 -16.34 6.20 -3.63
CA ALA A 251 -16.08 6.33 -5.06
C ALA A 251 -15.32 7.62 -5.37
N LEU A 252 -14.28 7.49 -6.19
CA LEU A 252 -13.33 8.53 -6.56
C LEU A 252 -13.24 8.62 -8.08
N GLU A 253 -13.39 9.82 -8.63
CA GLU A 253 -13.00 10.09 -10.01
C GLU A 253 -11.49 10.36 -10.03
N LEU A 254 -10.77 9.60 -10.86
CA LEU A 254 -9.36 9.78 -11.16
C LEU A 254 -9.24 10.18 -12.63
N VAL A 255 -8.72 11.36 -12.90
CA VAL A 255 -8.20 11.68 -14.23
C VAL A 255 -6.75 11.20 -14.25
N LEU A 256 -6.41 10.28 -15.15
CA LEU A 256 -5.09 9.67 -15.28
C LEU A 256 -4.64 9.81 -16.74
N ASP A 257 -3.57 10.57 -16.97
CA ASP A 257 -3.05 10.86 -18.32
C ASP A 257 -4.12 11.39 -19.31
N GLY A 258 -5.04 12.22 -18.78
CA GLY A 258 -6.15 12.80 -19.55
C GLY A 258 -7.39 11.90 -19.69
N GLU A 259 -7.32 10.63 -19.30
CA GLU A 259 -8.47 9.72 -19.28
C GLU A 259 -9.17 9.75 -17.91
N THR A 260 -10.50 9.71 -17.91
CA THR A 260 -11.29 9.72 -16.68
C THR A 260 -11.70 8.30 -16.28
N HIS A 261 -11.35 7.91 -15.06
CA HIS A 261 -11.71 6.63 -14.46
C HIS A 261 -12.55 6.84 -13.20
N LEU A 262 -13.64 6.10 -13.07
CA LEU A 262 -14.39 5.99 -11.82
C LEU A 262 -13.87 4.80 -11.02
N LEU A 263 -13.24 5.06 -9.89
CA LEU A 263 -12.76 4.05 -8.95
C LEU A 263 -13.81 3.78 -7.87
N HIS A 264 -13.94 2.51 -7.49
CA HIS A 264 -14.71 2.05 -6.32
C HIS A 264 -13.81 1.33 -5.31
N ALA A 265 -14.34 1.06 -4.11
CA ALA A 265 -13.63 0.29 -3.09
C ALA A 265 -13.03 -1.00 -3.65
N GLY A 266 -11.74 -1.20 -3.43
CA GLY A 266 -10.94 -2.31 -3.95
C GLY A 266 -10.21 -2.04 -5.27
N ASP A 267 -10.54 -0.95 -5.97
CA ASP A 267 -9.83 -0.56 -7.19
C ASP A 267 -8.43 0.02 -6.86
N PHE A 268 -7.49 -0.28 -7.74
CA PHE A 268 -6.09 0.16 -7.64
C PHE A 268 -5.71 0.96 -8.89
N ALA A 269 -4.92 2.02 -8.73
CA ALA A 269 -4.31 2.75 -9.84
C ALA A 269 -2.79 2.80 -9.69
N ASN A 270 -2.08 2.50 -10.79
CA ASN A 270 -0.65 2.72 -10.91
C ASN A 270 -0.39 4.01 -11.67
N ILE A 271 0.40 4.91 -11.09
CA ILE A 271 0.65 6.27 -11.59
C ILE A 271 2.17 6.48 -11.65
N PRO A 272 2.81 6.12 -12.77
CA PRO A 272 4.25 6.30 -12.92
C PRO A 272 4.72 7.75 -12.81
N ALA A 273 6.00 7.93 -12.49
CA ALA A 273 6.66 9.23 -12.60
C ALA A 273 6.46 9.81 -14.02
N GLY A 274 6.20 11.10 -14.09
CA GLY A 274 5.88 11.85 -15.31
C GLY A 274 4.40 11.86 -15.69
N THR A 275 3.58 10.95 -15.15
CA THR A 275 2.15 10.88 -15.44
C THR A 275 1.37 11.94 -14.66
N ALA A 276 0.56 12.73 -15.37
CA ALA A 276 -0.35 13.67 -14.74
C ALA A 276 -1.60 12.95 -14.21
N TYR A 277 -2.04 13.31 -13.00
CA TYR A 277 -3.29 12.83 -12.45
C TYR A 277 -4.01 13.87 -11.60
N ALA A 278 -5.32 13.72 -11.46
CA ALA A 278 -6.17 14.53 -10.60
C ALA A 278 -7.24 13.65 -9.95
N THR A 279 -7.65 13.97 -8.72
CA THR A 279 -8.65 13.20 -7.98
C THR A 279 -9.83 14.06 -7.58
N ARG A 280 -11.04 13.50 -7.61
CA ARG A 280 -12.25 14.15 -7.12
C ARG A 280 -13.20 13.15 -6.45
N VAL A 281 -13.66 13.45 -5.24
CA VAL A 281 -14.63 12.59 -4.54
C VAL A 281 -16.02 12.76 -5.16
N VAL A 282 -16.60 11.67 -5.66
CA VAL A 282 -17.93 11.66 -6.31
C VAL A 282 -19.00 10.94 -5.51
N SER A 283 -18.61 10.23 -4.46
CA SER A 283 -19.49 9.62 -3.45
C SER A 283 -19.79 10.62 -2.33
N GLY A 284 -20.58 10.22 -1.31
CA GLY A 284 -20.79 11.08 -0.12
C GLY A 284 -19.47 11.40 0.59
N SER A 285 -18.60 10.41 0.66
CA SER A 285 -17.23 10.46 1.13
C SER A 285 -16.43 9.32 0.51
N ALA A 286 -15.11 9.48 0.46
CA ALA A 286 -14.21 8.41 0.05
C ALA A 286 -13.00 8.34 0.98
N ARG A 287 -12.45 7.14 1.14
CA ARG A 287 -11.19 6.88 1.86
C ARG A 287 -10.26 6.08 0.96
N TRP A 288 -9.04 6.57 0.74
CA TRP A 288 -8.05 5.90 -0.09
C TRP A 288 -6.64 6.06 0.47
N VAL A 289 -5.73 5.22 0.00
CA VAL A 289 -4.30 5.30 0.32
C VAL A 289 -3.57 5.81 -0.91
N LEU A 290 -2.64 6.75 -0.72
CA LEU A 290 -1.59 7.02 -1.70
C LEU A 290 -0.27 6.50 -1.14
N THR A 291 0.48 5.81 -2.00
CA THR A 291 1.85 5.36 -1.71
C THR A 291 2.77 5.89 -2.79
N GLY A 292 3.84 6.57 -2.39
CA GLY A 292 4.94 6.95 -3.27
C GLY A 292 6.11 6.01 -3.08
N GLY A 293 6.74 5.61 -4.18
CA GLY A 293 8.01 4.89 -4.19
C GLY A 293 9.04 5.62 -5.03
N ASN A 294 10.33 5.47 -4.66
CA ASN A 294 11.46 6.14 -5.31
C ASN A 294 11.36 7.68 -5.26
N GLY A 295 11.02 8.23 -4.08
CA GLY A 295 10.92 9.67 -3.87
C GLY A 295 10.06 10.04 -2.66
N ASN A 296 9.59 11.29 -2.63
CA ASN A 296 8.78 11.83 -1.54
C ASN A 296 7.48 12.49 -2.03
N GLY A 297 7.00 12.12 -3.21
CA GLY A 297 5.86 12.77 -3.87
C GLY A 297 4.57 12.78 -3.04
N VAL A 298 4.34 11.80 -2.16
CA VAL A 298 3.14 11.75 -1.31
C VAL A 298 3.30 12.60 -0.04
N SER A 299 4.54 12.89 0.37
CA SER A 299 4.86 13.84 1.46
C SER A 299 4.32 15.25 1.19
N LEU A 300 3.91 15.55 -0.05
CA LEU A 300 3.06 16.67 -0.46
C LEU A 300 2.04 17.07 0.60
N TRP A 301 1.28 16.11 1.14
CA TRP A 301 0.17 16.39 2.05
C TRP A 301 0.61 17.00 3.37
N SER A 302 1.77 16.59 3.88
CA SER A 302 2.36 17.20 5.08
C SER A 302 2.91 18.60 4.82
N ARG A 303 3.23 18.90 3.55
CA ARG A 303 3.83 20.17 3.13
C ARG A 303 2.79 21.25 2.86
N ILE A 304 1.72 20.91 2.14
CA ILE A 304 0.67 21.86 1.74
C ILE A 304 -0.41 22.01 2.81
N GLY A 305 -0.60 20.99 3.65
CA GLY A 305 -1.66 20.95 4.63
C GLY A 305 -1.29 21.64 5.94
N THR A 306 -2.31 22.04 6.69
CA THR A 306 -2.16 22.53 8.06
C THR A 306 -2.25 21.37 9.04
N ALA A 307 -1.25 21.23 9.93
CA ALA A 307 -1.25 20.18 10.96
C ALA A 307 -2.51 20.27 11.86
N THR A 308 -3.06 19.12 12.26
CA THR A 308 -4.30 19.09 13.05
C THR A 308 -4.40 17.89 13.98
N ASP A 309 -5.11 18.06 15.10
CA ASP A 309 -5.50 16.97 15.99
C ASP A 309 -6.89 16.39 15.65
N VAL A 310 -7.58 16.96 14.66
CA VAL A 310 -8.90 16.48 14.24
C VAL A 310 -8.76 15.11 13.57
N THR A 311 -9.66 14.19 13.93
CA THR A 311 -9.64 12.79 13.49
C THR A 311 -10.63 12.46 12.37
N SER A 312 -11.30 13.46 11.82
CA SER A 312 -12.25 13.30 10.71
C SER A 312 -12.12 14.42 9.70
N TYR A 313 -12.40 14.13 8.43
CA TYR A 313 -12.57 15.19 7.44
C TYR A 313 -13.77 16.06 7.80
N GLN A 314 -13.73 17.34 7.43
CA GLN A 314 -14.84 18.25 7.68
C GLN A 314 -15.76 18.31 6.47
N ALA A 315 -17.06 18.48 6.72
CA ALA A 315 -17.98 18.87 5.67
C ALA A 315 -17.48 20.17 5.03
N ARG A 316 -17.43 20.22 3.69
CA ARG A 316 -17.23 21.48 2.97
C ARG A 316 -18.47 22.35 3.26
N SER A 317 -18.40 23.23 4.26
CA SER A 317 -19.44 24.24 4.45
C SER A 317 -19.39 25.19 3.25
N GLY A 318 -20.52 25.39 2.57
CA GLY A 318 -20.59 26.23 1.38
C GLY A 318 -19.94 27.60 1.58
N LEU A 319 -19.31 28.11 0.52
CA LEU A 319 -18.55 29.37 0.40
C LEU A 319 -17.16 29.44 1.06
N LEU A 320 -16.56 28.34 1.51
CA LEU A 320 -15.10 28.35 1.66
C LEU A 320 -14.48 28.34 0.26
N ALA A 321 -13.73 29.39 -0.08
CA ALA A 321 -12.91 29.42 -1.28
C ALA A 321 -11.99 28.20 -1.27
N SER A 322 -11.87 27.51 -2.40
CA SER A 322 -10.92 26.39 -2.53
C SER A 322 -9.53 26.86 -2.11
N GLU A 323 -8.88 26.13 -1.22
CA GLU A 323 -7.49 26.40 -0.90
C GLU A 323 -6.66 26.05 -2.13
N ALA A 324 -6.11 27.07 -2.81
CA ALA A 324 -5.29 26.85 -3.98
C ALA A 324 -3.90 26.35 -3.55
N VAL A 325 -3.45 25.22 -4.13
CA VAL A 325 -2.05 24.82 -4.02
C VAL A 325 -1.20 25.87 -4.71
N SER A 326 -0.26 26.49 -4.00
CA SER A 326 0.72 27.39 -4.60
C SER A 326 1.99 26.63 -4.97
N VAL A 327 2.68 27.04 -6.04
CA VAL A 327 3.97 26.43 -6.46
C VAL A 327 5.02 26.50 -5.35
N ALA A 328 5.02 27.60 -4.56
CA ALA A 328 5.92 27.74 -3.42
C ALA A 328 5.66 26.69 -2.32
N ALA A 329 4.41 26.24 -2.16
CA ALA A 329 4.06 25.19 -1.20
C ALA A 329 4.55 23.80 -1.62
N LEU A 330 5.09 23.63 -2.83
CA LEU A 330 5.62 22.36 -3.32
C LEU A 330 7.15 22.24 -3.21
N GLU A 331 7.83 23.30 -2.78
CA GLU A 331 9.29 23.29 -2.64
C GLU A 331 9.75 22.18 -1.68
N GLY A 332 10.71 21.36 -2.15
CA GLY A 332 11.28 20.23 -1.40
C GLY A 332 10.51 18.90 -1.55
N VAL A 333 9.39 18.90 -2.26
CA VAL A 333 8.60 17.70 -2.57
C VAL A 333 8.63 17.46 -4.08
N ASP A 334 8.78 16.21 -4.50
CA ASP A 334 8.69 15.84 -5.91
C ASP A 334 7.23 15.89 -6.40
N ALA A 335 6.68 17.10 -6.60
CA ALA A 335 5.35 17.32 -7.16
C ALA A 335 5.29 18.64 -7.91
N ALA A 336 4.64 18.65 -9.08
CA ALA A 336 4.41 19.84 -9.88
C ALA A 336 2.96 19.89 -10.36
N LEU A 337 2.32 21.06 -10.27
CA LEU A 337 1.01 21.32 -10.86
C LEU A 337 1.11 21.30 -12.39
N VAL A 338 0.07 20.82 -13.06
CA VAL A 338 -0.01 20.66 -14.52
C VAL A 338 -1.24 21.36 -15.08
#